data_AF-A0A0P7ZQQ6-F1
#
_entry.id   AF-A0A0P7ZQQ6-F1
#
_cell.length_a   1.000
_cell.length_b   1.000
_cell.length_c   1.000
_cell.angle_alpha   90.00
_cell.angle_beta   90.00
_cell.angle_gamma   90.00
#
_symmetry.space_group_name_H-M   'P 1'
#
loop_
_entity.id
_entity.type
_entity.pdbx_description
1 polymer ?
#
loop_
_entity_poly.entity_id
_entity_poly.type
_entity_poly.pdbx_seq_one_letter_code
_entity_poly.pdbx_strand_id
1 'polypeptide(L)'
;MQRLSTFFPLSPRYRPSLFGGLSLSLSLLLPISPLFGGAQAQAQESPQGSPQESSSQSNSVAPVAPVAPTVRFARGEDVGLEAIVAEWRSYYADVPVYLCTCQDSICDQTQQWPYREFDRYQLSVALGPTNGIIAEDSGANCFDIADGSRPTQPRSFSAEQTGTGPSEAIAPPRPPSNNTAPPVAPASRPATVPISPPPISPSPAAPTAVAPPPTQASAPSSSSGVPTTVAAINNGSAIQLTWPSGASDIIAVAGSGWNVTVLNALDCASLSQVEQKTLEAQSVIGNPAIDELTGNVAVPVLLDSCVETDQSAVFILDANEGGGYALYRAQLPGDQSLPNEFSTYALSTIKGLRYWDGSLLVRQGSNAVSAESMIIFRPGSTPAGEYAGCGITRQGEGSAVLCP
;
A
#
# COMPACT_ATOMS: atom_id res chain seq x y z
N MET A 1 -12.90 8.32 -59.18
CA MET A 1 -14.18 8.01 -59.86
C MET A 1 -14.63 6.62 -59.43
N GLN A 2 -15.87 6.54 -58.95
CA GLN A 2 -16.76 5.36 -58.82
C GLN A 2 -16.28 4.15 -57.99
N ARG A 3 -17.09 3.44 -57.20
CA ARG A 3 -18.37 3.57 -56.45
C ARG A 3 -18.78 2.10 -56.17
N LEU A 4 -19.18 1.78 -54.92
CA LEU A 4 -20.22 0.79 -54.51
C LEU A 4 -20.08 -0.70 -54.96
N SER A 5 -20.60 -1.73 -54.29
CA SER A 5 -21.22 -1.96 -52.98
C SER A 5 -21.53 -3.47 -52.83
N THR A 6 -21.64 -3.91 -51.57
CA THR A 6 -22.58 -4.93 -51.00
C THR A 6 -22.60 -6.38 -51.49
N PHE A 7 -22.56 -7.34 -50.55
CA PHE A 7 -23.73 -8.18 -50.18
C PHE A 7 -23.50 -8.97 -48.87
N PHE A 8 -24.51 -8.95 -47.98
CA PHE A 8 -24.72 -9.81 -46.79
C PHE A 8 -25.18 -11.23 -47.21
N PRO A 9 -25.08 -12.26 -46.34
CA PRO A 9 -26.30 -12.69 -45.63
C PRO A 9 -26.14 -13.28 -44.21
N LEU A 10 -27.12 -12.93 -43.37
CA LEU A 10 -27.98 -13.78 -42.51
C LEU A 10 -27.39 -14.65 -41.37
N SER A 11 -27.84 -14.31 -40.16
CA SER A 11 -27.86 -15.12 -38.94
C SER A 11 -28.83 -16.32 -38.99
N PRO A 12 -28.69 -17.26 -38.04
CA PRO A 12 -29.83 -17.81 -37.31
C PRO A 12 -29.61 -17.67 -35.79
N ARG A 13 -30.47 -16.92 -35.08
CA ARG A 13 -31.55 -17.43 -34.22
C ARG A 13 -31.16 -18.64 -33.36
N TYR A 14 -30.78 -18.40 -32.11
CA TYR A 14 -30.87 -19.38 -31.03
C TYR A 14 -32.05 -19.02 -30.11
N ARG A 15 -32.96 -19.97 -29.92
CA ARG A 15 -34.18 -19.86 -29.11
C ARG A 15 -33.89 -20.19 -27.62
N PRO A 16 -34.72 -19.69 -26.69
CA PRO A 16 -34.60 -19.95 -25.26
C PRO A 16 -35.21 -21.30 -24.89
N SER A 17 -34.55 -22.06 -24.02
CA SER A 17 -35.11 -23.26 -23.40
C SER A 17 -35.76 -22.92 -22.06
N LEU A 18 -37.09 -22.94 -22.05
CA LEU A 18 -37.94 -23.08 -20.87
C LEU A 18 -38.25 -24.57 -20.66
N PHE A 19 -37.72 -25.16 -19.61
CA PHE A 19 -38.22 -26.34 -18.88
C PHE A 19 -37.52 -26.23 -17.51
N GLY A 20 -38.20 -26.20 -16.38
CA GLY A 20 -39.23 -27.14 -15.95
C GLY A 20 -38.66 -27.78 -14.68
N GLY A 21 -39.34 -27.61 -13.55
CA GLY A 21 -38.75 -27.71 -12.23
C GLY A 21 -38.28 -29.10 -11.82
N LEU A 22 -37.42 -29.11 -10.80
CA LEU A 22 -37.32 -30.19 -9.83
C LEU A 22 -36.76 -29.62 -8.53
N SER A 23 -37.68 -29.50 -7.57
CA SER A 23 -37.39 -29.31 -6.16
C SER A 23 -36.77 -30.61 -5.64
N LEU A 24 -35.54 -30.53 -5.15
CA LEU A 24 -34.89 -31.61 -4.40
C LEU A 24 -34.50 -31.04 -3.03
N SER A 25 -35.44 -31.20 -2.12
CA SER A 25 -35.26 -31.06 -0.68
C SER A 25 -34.24 -32.10 -0.22
N LEU A 26 -33.02 -31.65 0.09
CA LEU A 26 -32.03 -32.51 0.75
C LEU A 26 -32.08 -32.26 2.25
N SER A 27 -32.87 -33.07 2.95
CA SER A 27 -32.84 -33.19 4.40
C SER A 27 -31.54 -33.89 4.81
N LEU A 28 -30.56 -33.13 5.33
CA LEU A 28 -29.46 -33.74 6.08
C LEU A 28 -29.92 -34.02 7.51
N LEU A 29 -30.10 -35.31 7.78
CA LEU A 29 -30.18 -35.88 9.12
C LEU A 29 -28.79 -35.91 9.77
N LEU A 30 -28.79 -35.63 11.08
CA LEU A 30 -27.70 -35.59 12.05
C LEU A 30 -26.74 -36.82 12.00
N PRO A 31 -25.59 -36.72 12.67
CA PRO A 31 -25.55 -37.45 13.94
C PRO A 31 -25.17 -36.61 15.16
N ILE A 32 -26.02 -36.79 16.16
CA ILE A 32 -25.87 -36.46 17.57
C ILE A 32 -24.61 -37.17 18.09
N SER A 33 -23.66 -36.40 18.62
CA SER A 33 -22.55 -36.98 19.39
C SER A 33 -22.93 -37.03 20.88
N PRO A 34 -22.64 -38.15 21.57
CA PRO A 34 -23.03 -38.34 22.96
C PRO A 34 -22.17 -37.55 23.94
N LEU A 35 -22.85 -37.01 24.94
CA LEU A 35 -22.29 -36.64 26.24
C LEU A 35 -21.58 -37.86 26.85
N PHE A 36 -20.26 -37.77 27.03
CA PHE A 36 -19.53 -38.60 27.97
C PHE A 36 -19.11 -37.74 29.15
N GLY A 37 -19.80 -37.95 30.28
CA GLY A 37 -19.33 -37.56 31.60
C GLY A 37 -18.22 -38.51 32.06
N GLY A 38 -17.18 -37.94 32.64
CA GLY A 38 -16.13 -38.64 33.36
C GLY A 38 -15.67 -37.76 34.51
N ALA A 39 -16.11 -38.11 35.72
CA ALA A 39 -15.63 -37.56 36.98
C ALA A 39 -14.33 -38.27 37.43
N GLN A 40 -13.73 -37.72 38.49
CA GLN A 40 -12.60 -38.22 39.30
C GLN A 40 -11.21 -37.81 38.76
N ALA A 41 -10.21 -37.43 39.56
CA ALA A 41 -10.02 -37.59 40.99
C ALA A 41 -9.08 -36.50 41.55
N GLN A 42 -9.20 -36.30 42.87
CA GLN A 42 -8.27 -35.61 43.74
C GLN A 42 -6.90 -36.31 43.75
N ALA A 43 -5.81 -35.55 43.81
CA ALA A 43 -4.63 -35.92 44.59
C ALA A 43 -3.75 -34.69 44.83
N GLN A 44 -3.72 -34.30 46.09
CA GLN A 44 -2.87 -33.31 46.71
C GLN A 44 -1.67 -34.06 47.28
N GLU A 45 -0.45 -33.76 46.80
CA GLU A 45 0.77 -34.21 47.45
C GLU A 45 1.80 -33.08 47.42
N SER A 46 1.92 -32.42 48.57
CA SER A 46 3.08 -31.62 48.94
C SER A 46 4.19 -32.55 49.42
N PRO A 47 5.44 -32.31 49.04
CA PRO A 47 6.54 -32.55 49.94
C PRO A 47 7.32 -31.26 50.21
N GLN A 48 7.32 -30.90 51.50
CA GLN A 48 8.32 -30.07 52.13
C GLN A 48 9.71 -30.72 51.94
N GLY A 49 10.56 -30.09 51.13
CA GLY A 49 11.98 -30.41 50.98
C GLY A 49 12.83 -29.23 51.46
N SER A 50 13.64 -29.49 52.48
CA SER A 50 14.58 -28.55 53.11
C SER A 50 15.58 -27.94 52.13
N PRO A 51 16.10 -26.73 52.39
CA PRO A 51 17.11 -26.10 51.54
C PRO A 51 18.46 -26.80 51.76
N GLN A 52 18.86 -27.63 50.79
CA GLN A 52 20.21 -28.17 50.71
C GLN A 52 21.03 -27.21 49.84
N GLU A 53 21.89 -26.43 50.49
CA GLU A 53 22.95 -25.59 49.92
C GLU A 53 23.91 -26.46 49.10
N SER A 54 23.51 -26.80 47.87
CA SER A 54 24.40 -27.38 46.86
C SER A 54 24.99 -26.21 46.08
N SER A 55 26.28 -26.01 46.31
CA SER A 55 27.15 -25.12 45.55
C SER A 55 27.29 -25.64 44.11
N SER A 56 26.25 -25.40 43.32
CA SER A 56 26.25 -25.58 41.88
C SER A 56 27.21 -24.54 41.29
N GLN A 57 28.44 -24.96 40.98
CA GLN A 57 29.30 -24.26 40.04
C GLN A 57 28.57 -24.20 38.70
N SER A 58 27.81 -23.12 38.52
CA SER A 58 27.18 -22.74 37.27
C SER A 58 28.31 -22.41 36.29
N ASN A 59 28.71 -23.40 35.49
CA ASN A 59 29.46 -23.18 34.27
C ASN A 59 28.58 -22.31 33.37
N SER A 60 28.76 -20.99 33.49
CA SER A 60 28.15 -20.01 32.61
C SER A 60 28.71 -20.22 31.21
N VAL A 61 28.06 -21.10 30.45
CA VAL A 61 28.28 -21.22 29.01
C VAL A 61 27.90 -19.86 28.44
N ALA A 62 28.89 -19.15 27.89
CA ALA A 62 28.65 -17.88 27.22
C ALA A 62 27.48 -18.06 26.24
N PRO A 63 26.45 -17.20 26.28
CA PRO A 63 25.31 -17.34 25.40
C PRO A 63 25.81 -17.33 23.95
N VAL A 64 25.54 -18.43 23.23
CA VAL A 64 25.83 -18.52 21.80
C VAL A 64 25.02 -17.42 21.13
N ALA A 65 25.70 -16.50 20.42
CA ALA A 65 25.03 -15.42 19.72
C ALA A 65 23.97 -16.00 18.76
N PRO A 66 22.77 -15.39 18.69
CA PRO A 66 21.72 -15.86 17.79
C PRO A 66 22.22 -15.81 16.34
N VAL A 67 21.89 -16.84 15.56
CA VAL A 67 22.22 -16.90 14.13
C VAL A 67 21.50 -15.76 13.40
N ALA A 68 22.22 -15.06 12.54
CA ALA A 68 21.70 -13.87 11.87
C ALA A 68 20.47 -14.18 10.98
N PRO A 69 19.43 -13.31 10.96
CA PRO A 69 18.20 -13.51 10.18
C PRO A 69 18.42 -13.90 8.71
N THR A 70 19.35 -13.27 8.02
CA THR A 70 19.67 -13.49 6.61
C THR A 70 20.22 -14.89 6.37
N VAL A 71 21.02 -15.41 7.30
CA VAL A 71 21.56 -16.78 7.25
C VAL A 71 20.46 -17.80 7.49
N ARG A 72 19.56 -17.53 8.44
CA ARG A 72 18.38 -18.36 8.71
C ARG A 72 17.46 -18.40 7.49
N PHE A 73 17.21 -17.24 6.88
CA PHE A 73 16.44 -17.12 5.65
C PHE A 73 17.08 -17.88 4.48
N ALA A 74 18.39 -17.81 4.30
CA ALA A 74 19.07 -18.60 3.27
C ALA A 74 18.96 -20.13 3.49
N ARG A 75 18.65 -20.59 4.70
CA ARG A 75 18.47 -22.01 5.06
C ARG A 75 17.05 -22.55 4.87
N GLY A 76 16.12 -21.74 4.37
CA GLY A 76 14.73 -22.16 4.22
C GLY A 76 13.84 -21.79 5.41
N GLU A 77 14.37 -21.17 6.48
CA GLU A 77 13.54 -20.77 7.63
C GLU A 77 12.56 -19.66 7.25
N ASP A 78 11.38 -19.67 7.89
CA ASP A 78 10.40 -18.58 7.78
C ASP A 78 10.86 -17.43 8.67
N VAL A 79 11.54 -16.47 8.06
CA VAL A 79 12.09 -15.29 8.72
C VAL A 79 11.38 -14.08 8.15
N GLY A 80 10.77 -13.28 9.02
CA GLY A 80 10.14 -12.02 8.63
C GLY A 80 11.11 -11.12 7.88
N LEU A 81 10.64 -10.50 6.80
CA LEU A 81 11.46 -9.66 5.94
C LEU A 81 11.98 -8.43 6.69
N GLU A 82 11.24 -7.96 7.70
CA GLU A 82 11.63 -6.92 8.63
C GLU A 82 12.91 -7.26 9.40
N ALA A 83 13.09 -8.52 9.83
CA ALA A 83 14.29 -8.94 10.56
C ALA A 83 15.53 -8.98 9.64
N ILE A 84 15.35 -9.39 8.38
CA ILE A 84 16.41 -9.41 7.36
C ILE A 84 16.84 -7.98 7.03
N VAL A 85 15.88 -7.08 6.83
CA VAL A 85 16.16 -5.67 6.52
C VAL A 85 16.80 -4.96 7.70
N ALA A 86 16.33 -5.20 8.92
CA ALA A 86 16.92 -4.63 10.15
C ALA A 86 18.37 -5.09 10.33
N GLU A 87 18.66 -6.38 10.13
CA GLU A 87 20.02 -6.89 10.11
C GLU A 87 20.85 -6.16 9.04
N TRP A 88 20.37 -6.07 7.80
CA TRP A 88 21.13 -5.48 6.71
C TRP A 88 21.44 -4.00 6.93
N ARG A 89 20.45 -3.23 7.37
CA ARG A 89 20.61 -1.80 7.69
C ARG A 89 21.59 -1.57 8.84
N SER A 90 21.74 -2.52 9.76
CA SER A 90 22.74 -2.43 10.84
C SER A 90 24.18 -2.48 10.31
N TYR A 91 24.42 -3.15 9.19
CA TYR A 91 25.73 -3.26 8.55
C TYR A 91 25.94 -2.23 7.43
N TYR A 92 24.87 -1.89 6.70
CA TYR A 92 24.92 -1.12 5.47
C TYR A 92 23.75 -0.12 5.40
N ALA A 93 23.79 0.91 6.25
CA ALA A 93 22.71 1.90 6.35
C ALA A 93 22.34 2.57 5.00
N ASP A 94 23.32 2.76 4.13
CA ASP A 94 23.16 3.47 2.84
C ASP A 94 22.81 2.56 1.66
N VAL A 95 22.90 1.23 1.84
CA VAL A 95 22.65 0.29 0.75
C VAL A 95 21.14 0.13 0.53
N PRO A 96 20.64 0.29 -0.72
CA PRO A 96 19.23 0.12 -1.00
C PRO A 96 18.70 -1.24 -0.58
N VAL A 97 17.43 -1.25 -0.20
CA VAL A 97 16.66 -2.49 -0.12
C VAL A 97 15.53 -2.35 -1.14
N TYR A 98 15.51 -3.27 -2.09
CA TYR A 98 14.46 -3.35 -3.09
C TYR A 98 13.41 -4.37 -2.63
N LEU A 99 12.14 -4.02 -2.74
CA LEU A 99 11.04 -4.97 -2.66
C LEU A 99 10.81 -5.51 -4.07
N CYS A 100 10.88 -6.83 -4.21
CA CYS A 100 10.75 -7.53 -5.48
C CYS A 100 9.49 -8.41 -5.47
N THR A 101 8.82 -8.50 -6.62
CA THR A 101 7.68 -9.40 -6.81
C THR A 101 7.89 -10.25 -8.06
N CYS A 102 7.79 -11.58 -7.92
CA CYS A 102 7.99 -12.47 -9.05
C CYS A 102 6.88 -12.31 -10.10
N GLN A 103 7.20 -12.02 -11.37
CA GLN A 103 6.21 -11.89 -12.45
C GLN A 103 6.04 -13.19 -13.24
N ASP A 104 7.12 -13.95 -13.38
CA ASP A 104 7.11 -15.23 -14.06
C ASP A 104 6.43 -16.32 -13.22
N SER A 105 6.24 -17.51 -13.79
CA SER A 105 5.66 -18.62 -13.03
C SER A 105 6.53 -18.99 -11.83
N ILE A 106 7.84 -18.90 -12.03
CA ILE A 106 8.88 -19.14 -11.03
C ILE A 106 10.00 -18.14 -11.33
N CYS A 107 10.47 -17.43 -10.30
CA CYS A 107 11.67 -16.63 -10.36
C CYS A 107 12.77 -17.36 -9.59
N ASP A 108 13.70 -17.96 -10.32
CA ASP A 108 14.81 -18.71 -9.74
C ASP A 108 15.92 -17.77 -9.29
N GLN A 109 16.05 -17.62 -7.98
CA GLN A 109 17.15 -16.92 -7.34
C GLN A 109 17.93 -17.88 -6.46
N THR A 110 18.14 -19.13 -6.88
CA THR A 110 18.89 -20.13 -6.08
C THR A 110 20.40 -19.92 -6.11
N GLN A 111 20.94 -19.24 -7.14
CA GLN A 111 22.38 -19.03 -7.32
C GLN A 111 22.91 -17.76 -6.63
N GLN A 112 22.03 -16.83 -6.28
CA GLN A 112 22.38 -15.61 -5.53
C GLN A 112 21.38 -15.38 -4.43
N TRP A 113 21.70 -14.48 -3.51
CA TRP A 113 20.76 -14.10 -2.47
C TRP A 113 19.40 -13.68 -3.07
N PRO A 114 18.27 -14.19 -2.55
CA PRO A 114 18.09 -14.92 -1.29
C PRO A 114 18.19 -16.45 -1.33
N TYR A 115 18.73 -17.04 -2.40
CA TYR A 115 18.98 -18.49 -2.57
C TYR A 115 17.71 -19.34 -2.58
N ARG A 116 16.65 -18.83 -3.23
CA ARG A 116 15.33 -19.48 -3.28
C ARG A 116 14.65 -19.28 -4.62
N GLU A 117 13.69 -20.14 -4.89
CA GLU A 117 12.68 -19.92 -5.93
C GLU A 117 11.50 -19.16 -5.33
N PHE A 118 10.91 -18.29 -6.13
CA PHE A 118 9.70 -17.56 -5.77
C PHE A 118 8.59 -17.90 -6.74
N ASP A 119 7.44 -18.25 -6.20
CA ASP A 119 6.23 -18.40 -7.00
C ASP A 119 5.76 -17.04 -7.52
N ARG A 120 5.01 -17.05 -8.61
CA ARG A 120 4.37 -15.86 -9.17
C ARG A 120 3.65 -15.02 -8.09
N TYR A 121 3.95 -13.73 -8.08
CA TYR A 121 3.50 -12.68 -7.14
C TYR A 121 3.97 -12.82 -5.70
N GLN A 122 4.80 -13.81 -5.39
CA GLN A 122 5.45 -13.88 -4.09
C GLN A 122 6.41 -12.69 -3.94
N LEU A 123 6.35 -12.05 -2.77
CA LEU A 123 7.24 -10.96 -2.42
C LEU A 123 8.58 -11.53 -1.95
N SER A 124 9.64 -10.88 -2.37
CA SER A 124 11.02 -11.08 -1.92
C SER A 124 11.67 -9.72 -1.72
N VAL A 125 12.85 -9.73 -1.13
CA VAL A 125 13.69 -8.55 -1.02
C VAL A 125 14.94 -8.78 -1.86
N ALA A 126 15.53 -7.70 -2.35
CA ALA A 126 16.85 -7.64 -2.98
C ALA A 126 17.72 -6.64 -2.19
N LEU A 127 18.82 -7.11 -1.60
CA LEU A 127 19.72 -6.28 -0.78
C LEU A 127 20.78 -5.63 -1.69
N GLY A 128 20.60 -4.37 -2.02
CA GLY A 128 21.48 -3.58 -2.89
C GLY A 128 21.21 -3.73 -4.39
N PRO A 129 21.79 -2.84 -5.23
CA PRO A 129 21.45 -2.75 -6.64
C PRO A 129 21.79 -4.02 -7.42
N THR A 130 22.91 -4.66 -7.11
CA THR A 130 23.33 -5.90 -7.78
C THR A 130 22.29 -6.99 -7.60
N ASN A 131 21.83 -7.25 -6.38
CA ASN A 131 20.80 -8.25 -6.13
C ASN A 131 19.46 -7.83 -6.75
N GLY A 132 19.16 -6.53 -6.78
CA GLY A 132 17.95 -6.01 -7.43
C GLY A 132 17.94 -6.25 -8.93
N ILE A 133 19.03 -5.92 -9.62
CA ILE A 133 19.19 -6.14 -11.06
C ILE A 133 19.06 -7.63 -11.36
N ILE A 134 19.74 -8.47 -10.58
CA ILE A 134 19.69 -9.90 -10.83
C ILE A 134 18.28 -10.47 -10.56
N ALA A 135 17.59 -9.98 -9.53
CA ALA A 135 16.20 -10.34 -9.30
C ALA A 135 15.33 -9.93 -10.51
N GLU A 136 15.53 -8.75 -11.08
CA GLU A 136 14.85 -8.34 -12.31
C GLU A 136 15.18 -9.25 -13.51
N ASP A 137 16.44 -9.63 -13.68
CA ASP A 137 16.88 -10.57 -14.72
C ASP A 137 16.28 -11.98 -14.54
N SER A 138 15.91 -12.34 -13.31
CA SER A 138 15.21 -13.60 -12.97
C SER A 138 13.68 -13.54 -13.16
N GLY A 139 13.15 -12.44 -13.69
CA GLY A 139 11.71 -12.27 -13.92
C GLY A 139 10.96 -11.59 -12.78
N ALA A 140 11.64 -11.00 -11.80
CA ALA A 140 11.00 -10.18 -10.78
C ALA A 140 10.80 -8.73 -11.25
N ASN A 141 9.84 -8.02 -10.66
CA ASN A 141 9.79 -6.57 -10.73
C ASN A 141 10.22 -6.00 -9.37
N CYS A 142 11.25 -5.16 -9.36
CA CYS A 142 11.88 -4.66 -8.15
C CYS A 142 11.81 -3.14 -8.07
N PHE A 143 11.57 -2.62 -6.87
CA PHE A 143 11.51 -1.20 -6.60
C PHE A 143 12.08 -0.90 -5.22
N ASP A 144 12.84 0.18 -5.14
CA ASP A 144 13.48 0.63 -3.93
C ASP A 144 12.42 1.00 -2.90
N ILE A 145 12.52 0.43 -1.70
CA ILE A 145 11.53 0.70 -0.65
C ILE A 145 11.64 2.15 -0.19
N ALA A 146 12.81 2.77 -0.33
CA ALA A 146 12.96 4.19 -0.07
C ALA A 146 12.23 4.98 -1.17
N ASP A 147 12.74 5.07 -2.39
CA ASP A 147 12.28 6.07 -3.37
C ASP A 147 11.47 5.50 -4.55
N GLY A 148 11.13 4.22 -4.52
CA GLY A 148 10.43 3.54 -5.61
C GLY A 148 11.26 3.35 -6.88
N SER A 149 12.53 3.77 -6.90
CA SER A 149 13.39 3.66 -8.08
C SER A 149 13.70 2.20 -8.41
N ARG A 150 13.96 1.93 -9.70
CA ARG A 150 14.38 0.59 -10.12
C ARG A 150 15.85 0.35 -9.81
N PRO A 151 16.30 -0.90 -9.59
CA PRO A 151 17.71 -1.25 -9.39
C PRO A 151 18.67 -0.71 -10.48
N THR A 152 18.16 -0.54 -11.69
CA THR A 152 18.92 -0.03 -12.85
C THR A 152 18.97 1.49 -12.95
N GLN A 153 18.20 2.23 -12.15
CA GLN A 153 18.16 3.69 -12.19
C GLN A 153 19.23 4.27 -11.24
N PRO A 154 19.94 5.35 -11.63
CA PRO A 154 20.82 6.06 -10.72
C PRO A 154 19.99 6.63 -9.57
N ARG A 155 20.36 6.29 -8.33
CA ARG A 155 19.76 6.92 -7.16
C ARG A 155 20.05 8.41 -7.19
N SER A 156 19.00 9.20 -7.06
CA SER A 156 19.12 10.61 -6.74
C SER A 156 19.29 10.70 -5.23
N PHE A 157 20.52 10.54 -4.73
CA PHE A 157 20.78 10.79 -3.31
C PHE A 157 20.49 12.27 -3.06
N SER A 158 19.43 12.58 -2.31
CA SER A 158 19.24 13.93 -1.79
C SER A 158 20.47 14.29 -0.95
N ALA A 159 21.04 15.47 -1.14
CA ALA A 159 22.27 15.92 -0.47
C ALA A 159 22.20 15.87 1.08
N GLU A 160 20.99 15.77 1.63
CA GLU A 160 20.71 15.58 3.06
C GLU A 160 21.09 14.17 3.56
N GLN A 161 21.09 13.15 2.70
CA GLN A 161 21.48 11.77 3.07
C GLN A 161 23.00 11.57 3.07
N THR A 162 23.76 12.35 2.31
CA THR A 162 25.23 12.18 2.22
C THR A 162 26.00 12.79 3.38
N GLY A 163 25.35 13.35 4.40
CA GLY A 163 26.01 13.84 5.63
C GLY A 163 27.07 14.92 5.39
N THR A 164 27.16 15.46 4.18
CA THR A 164 28.08 16.54 3.83
C THR A 164 27.46 17.86 4.27
N GLY A 165 27.48 18.10 5.58
CA GLY A 165 27.62 19.47 6.06
C GLY A 165 28.83 20.11 5.36
N PRO A 166 28.82 21.43 5.10
CA PRO A 166 29.84 22.09 4.30
C PRO A 166 31.23 21.92 4.95
N SER A 167 31.95 20.90 4.52
CA SER A 167 33.39 20.81 4.74
C SER A 167 34.01 21.82 3.80
N GLU A 168 34.52 22.89 4.39
CA GLU A 168 35.26 23.98 3.76
C GLU A 168 36.55 23.42 3.14
N ALA A 169 36.41 22.75 1.99
CA ALA A 169 37.52 22.24 1.22
C ALA A 169 38.12 23.40 0.42
N ILE A 170 39.29 23.85 0.87
CA ILE A 170 40.16 24.78 0.17
C ILE A 170 40.48 24.20 -1.22
N ALA A 171 39.94 24.84 -2.27
CA ALA A 171 40.22 24.46 -3.65
C ALA A 171 41.67 24.82 -4.04
N PRO A 172 42.43 23.91 -4.69
CA PRO A 172 43.70 24.28 -5.32
C PRO A 172 43.48 25.19 -6.54
N PRO A 173 44.43 26.10 -6.84
CA PRO A 173 44.27 27.12 -7.87
C PRO A 173 44.20 26.51 -9.27
N ARG A 174 43.18 26.94 -10.03
CA ARG A 174 42.95 26.57 -11.43
C ARG A 174 43.90 27.36 -12.35
N PRO A 175 44.61 26.72 -13.29
CA PRO A 175 45.39 27.44 -14.31
C PRO A 175 44.49 28.11 -15.37
N PRO A 176 44.95 29.18 -16.03
CA PRO A 176 44.13 29.97 -16.95
C PRO A 176 43.96 29.25 -18.29
N SER A 177 42.70 28.98 -18.66
CA SER A 177 42.35 28.51 -20.00
C SER A 177 41.85 29.68 -20.84
N ASN A 178 42.70 30.16 -21.74
CA ASN A 178 42.29 30.92 -22.93
C ASN A 178 41.55 29.97 -23.87
N ASN A 179 40.29 30.28 -24.21
CA ASN A 179 39.79 30.01 -25.56
C ASN A 179 38.58 30.88 -25.88
N THR A 180 38.84 31.76 -26.84
CA THR A 180 37.92 32.69 -27.51
C THR A 180 37.08 31.93 -28.53
N ALA A 181 35.77 32.14 -28.53
CA ALA A 181 34.90 31.83 -29.68
C ALA A 181 33.94 33.01 -29.95
N PRO A 182 33.62 33.31 -31.22
CA PRO A 182 33.06 34.59 -31.66
C PRO A 182 31.53 34.72 -31.55
N PRO A 183 30.98 35.95 -31.62
CA PRO A 183 29.56 36.23 -31.47
C PRO A 183 28.79 36.07 -32.78
N VAL A 184 27.59 35.48 -32.72
CA VAL A 184 26.59 35.54 -33.78
C VAL A 184 25.47 36.50 -33.37
N ALA A 185 25.19 37.45 -34.26
CA ALA A 185 24.30 38.59 -34.09
C ALA A 185 22.81 38.24 -34.29
N PRO A 186 21.88 39.15 -33.93
CA PRO A 186 20.44 38.92 -33.85
C PRO A 186 19.65 39.53 -35.03
N ALA A 187 18.54 38.90 -35.42
CA ALA A 187 17.37 39.49 -36.13
C ALA A 187 16.30 38.36 -36.21
N SER A 188 14.99 38.50 -36.00
CA SER A 188 14.06 39.57 -36.38
C SER A 188 12.72 39.41 -35.61
N ARG A 189 12.02 40.53 -35.39
CA ARG A 189 10.55 40.65 -35.14
C ARG A 189 10.01 41.64 -36.19
N PRO A 190 8.69 41.82 -36.42
CA PRO A 190 7.51 41.08 -35.96
C PRO A 190 6.50 40.73 -37.10
N ALA A 191 5.55 39.84 -36.84
CA ALA A 191 4.29 39.77 -37.60
C ALA A 191 3.13 40.08 -36.64
N THR A 192 2.41 41.15 -36.95
CA THR A 192 1.24 41.65 -36.23
C THR A 192 0.05 40.74 -36.51
N VAL A 193 -0.49 40.09 -35.47
CA VAL A 193 -1.73 39.30 -35.52
C VAL A 193 -2.89 40.16 -35.02
N PRO A 194 -4.07 40.15 -35.67
CA PRO A 194 -5.24 40.91 -35.23
C PRO A 194 -5.80 40.36 -33.92
N ILE A 195 -6.07 41.29 -32.99
CA ILE A 195 -6.64 41.05 -31.67
C ILE A 195 -8.14 40.76 -31.82
N SER A 196 -8.55 39.52 -31.56
CA SER A 196 -9.95 39.17 -31.30
C SER A 196 -10.34 39.61 -29.88
N PRO A 197 -11.59 40.05 -29.64
CA PRO A 197 -12.05 40.42 -28.30
C PRO A 197 -12.05 39.20 -27.36
N PRO A 198 -11.72 39.39 -26.07
CA PRO A 198 -11.66 38.30 -25.11
C PRO A 198 -13.06 37.69 -24.86
N PRO A 199 -13.17 36.36 -24.72
CA PRO A 199 -14.38 35.74 -24.20
C PRO A 199 -14.61 36.21 -22.76
N ILE A 200 -15.87 36.49 -22.46
CA ILE A 200 -16.37 36.94 -21.17
C ILE A 200 -16.01 35.89 -20.11
N SER A 201 -15.14 36.25 -19.16
CA SER A 201 -14.80 35.38 -18.03
C SER A 201 -16.06 34.98 -17.27
N PRO A 202 -16.32 33.67 -17.05
CA PRO A 202 -17.32 33.26 -16.09
C PRO A 202 -16.90 33.72 -14.69
N SER A 203 -17.84 34.36 -14.00
CA SER A 203 -17.71 34.80 -12.62
C SER A 203 -17.18 33.66 -11.73
N PRO A 204 -16.16 33.88 -10.88
CA PRO A 204 -15.67 32.84 -9.99
C PRO A 204 -16.81 32.35 -9.09
N ALA A 205 -17.06 31.04 -9.11
CA ALA A 205 -17.99 30.41 -8.20
C ALA A 205 -17.57 30.74 -6.76
N ALA A 206 -18.54 31.11 -5.92
CA ALA A 206 -18.29 31.40 -4.52
C ALA A 206 -17.61 30.20 -3.85
N PRO A 207 -16.61 30.40 -2.98
CA PRO A 207 -15.96 29.32 -2.26
C PRO A 207 -17.03 28.56 -1.47
N THR A 208 -17.20 27.29 -1.81
CA THR A 208 -18.10 26.39 -1.10
C THR A 208 -17.57 26.26 0.32
N ALA A 209 -18.43 26.52 1.31
CA ALA A 209 -18.06 26.50 2.72
C ALA A 209 -17.38 25.17 3.07
N VAL A 210 -16.16 25.26 3.62
CA VAL A 210 -15.42 24.11 4.15
C VAL A 210 -16.29 23.46 5.22
N ALA A 211 -16.63 22.18 5.01
CA ALA A 211 -17.44 21.42 5.95
C ALA A 211 -16.76 21.39 7.33
N PRO A 212 -17.53 21.42 8.44
CA PRO A 212 -16.96 21.29 9.78
C PRO A 212 -16.18 19.98 9.91
N PRO A 213 -15.11 19.95 10.74
CA PRO A 213 -14.32 18.74 10.96
C PRO A 213 -15.22 17.57 11.42
N PRO A 214 -14.94 16.34 10.97
CA PRO A 214 -15.79 15.19 11.27
C PRO A 214 -15.90 14.95 12.78
N THR A 215 -17.11 14.59 13.21
CA THR A 215 -17.45 14.24 14.59
C THR A 215 -16.51 13.14 15.11
N GLN A 216 -15.71 13.44 16.13
CA GLN A 216 -14.81 12.46 16.74
C GLN A 216 -15.61 11.28 17.32
N ALA A 217 -15.27 10.07 16.90
CA ALA A 217 -15.69 8.86 17.59
C ALA A 217 -14.95 8.77 18.93
N SER A 218 -15.69 8.65 20.03
CA SER A 218 -15.13 8.47 21.37
C SER A 218 -14.57 7.05 21.50
N ALA A 219 -13.25 6.90 21.59
CA ALA A 219 -12.61 5.62 21.89
C ALA A 219 -12.68 5.32 23.40
N PRO A 220 -12.57 4.05 23.80
CA PRO A 220 -12.53 3.67 25.21
C PRO A 220 -11.26 4.22 25.89
N SER A 221 -11.47 5.02 26.93
CA SER A 221 -10.48 5.80 27.69
C SER A 221 -9.50 4.97 28.54
N SER A 222 -9.32 3.67 28.27
CA SER A 222 -8.53 2.75 29.09
C SER A 222 -7.65 1.75 28.35
N SER A 223 -7.54 1.83 27.03
CA SER A 223 -6.66 0.93 26.27
C SER A 223 -5.28 1.60 26.03
N SER A 224 -4.39 1.52 27.02
CA SER A 224 -2.98 1.86 26.76
C SER A 224 -2.36 0.77 25.89
N GLY A 225 -2.15 1.04 24.61
CA GLY A 225 -1.41 0.16 23.71
C GLY A 225 -1.92 0.16 22.27
N VAL A 226 -1.11 -0.41 21.38
CA VAL A 226 -1.43 -0.64 19.97
C VAL A 226 -2.49 -1.74 19.86
N PRO A 227 -3.54 -1.58 19.05
CA PRO A 227 -4.48 -2.67 18.78
C PRO A 227 -3.75 -3.87 18.17
N THR A 228 -4.09 -5.08 18.62
CA THR A 228 -3.49 -6.32 18.10
C THR A 228 -4.21 -6.84 16.86
N THR A 229 -5.50 -6.54 16.71
CA THR A 229 -6.26 -6.93 15.52
C THR A 229 -7.23 -5.83 15.11
N VAL A 230 -7.42 -5.72 13.80
CA VAL A 230 -8.46 -4.91 13.17
C VAL A 230 -9.21 -5.77 12.17
N ALA A 231 -10.53 -5.68 12.16
CA ALA A 231 -11.37 -6.39 11.20
C ALA A 231 -12.50 -5.50 10.70
N ALA A 232 -12.83 -5.61 9.41
CA ALA A 232 -14.08 -5.09 8.89
C ALA A 232 -15.24 -5.94 9.41
N ILE A 233 -16.27 -5.31 9.95
CA ILE A 233 -17.48 -5.96 10.47
C ILE A 233 -18.73 -5.39 9.79
N ASN A 234 -19.90 -6.00 10.01
CA ASN A 234 -21.18 -5.53 9.48
C ASN A 234 -21.15 -5.24 7.96
N ASN A 235 -20.61 -6.19 7.19
CA ASN A 235 -20.42 -6.06 5.73
C ASN A 235 -19.60 -4.83 5.32
N GLY A 236 -18.61 -4.46 6.14
CA GLY A 236 -17.72 -3.31 5.89
C GLY A 236 -18.32 -1.96 6.27
N SER A 237 -19.50 -1.90 6.89
CA SER A 237 -20.04 -0.61 7.36
C SER A 237 -19.31 -0.07 8.61
N ALA A 238 -18.51 -0.90 9.28
CA ALA A 238 -17.70 -0.53 10.43
C ALA A 238 -16.41 -1.38 10.51
N ILE A 239 -15.46 -0.94 11.32
CA ILE A 239 -14.31 -1.74 11.75
C ILE A 239 -14.36 -2.01 13.25
N GLN A 240 -13.82 -3.15 13.67
CA GLN A 240 -13.59 -3.50 15.07
C GLN A 240 -12.09 -3.51 15.34
N LEU A 241 -11.67 -2.74 16.34
CA LEU A 241 -10.32 -2.76 16.89
C LEU A 241 -10.33 -3.60 18.16
N THR A 242 -9.33 -4.46 18.34
CA THR A 242 -9.16 -5.27 19.56
C THR A 242 -7.74 -5.10 20.09
N TRP A 243 -7.62 -4.93 21.40
CA TRP A 243 -6.35 -4.71 22.10
C TRP A 243 -5.85 -5.98 22.80
N PRO A 244 -4.56 -6.03 23.20
CA PRO A 244 -4.02 -7.16 23.97
C PRO A 244 -4.81 -7.49 25.25
N SER A 245 -5.46 -6.49 25.85
CA SER A 245 -6.30 -6.65 27.04
C SER A 245 -7.61 -7.37 26.79
N GLY A 246 -7.98 -7.60 25.52
CA GLY A 246 -9.30 -8.11 25.11
C GLY A 246 -10.38 -7.01 25.03
N ALA A 247 -10.05 -5.75 25.35
CA ALA A 247 -10.93 -4.63 25.05
C ALA A 247 -11.14 -4.51 23.53
N SER A 248 -12.32 -4.03 23.13
CA SER A 248 -12.61 -3.76 21.72
C SER A 248 -13.41 -2.48 21.55
N ASP A 249 -13.30 -1.89 20.36
CA ASP A 249 -13.97 -0.67 19.95
C ASP A 249 -14.50 -0.83 18.53
N ILE A 250 -15.63 -0.17 18.23
CA ILE A 250 -16.28 -0.24 16.92
C ILE A 250 -16.36 1.17 16.35
N ILE A 251 -15.74 1.34 15.19
CA ILE A 251 -15.73 2.62 14.47
C ILE A 251 -16.59 2.47 13.23
N ALA A 252 -17.67 3.26 13.15
CA ALA A 252 -18.50 3.33 11.97
C ALA A 252 -17.72 3.97 10.81
N VAL A 253 -17.86 3.41 9.62
CA VAL A 253 -17.25 3.91 8.38
C VAL A 253 -18.34 4.51 7.49
N ALA A 254 -19.40 3.74 7.21
CA ALA A 254 -20.52 4.22 6.39
C ALA A 254 -21.32 5.30 7.13
N GLY A 255 -21.53 6.46 6.50
CA GLY A 255 -22.32 7.57 7.06
C GLY A 255 -21.65 8.30 8.24
N SER A 256 -20.34 8.10 8.43
CA SER A 256 -19.57 8.69 9.53
C SER A 256 -18.82 9.97 9.12
N GLY A 257 -19.06 10.49 7.91
CA GLY A 257 -18.36 11.67 7.41
C GLY A 257 -16.93 11.40 6.97
N TRP A 258 -16.58 10.13 6.71
CA TRP A 258 -15.31 9.76 6.08
C TRP A 258 -15.33 10.16 4.62
N ASN A 259 -15.08 11.44 4.37
CA ASN A 259 -15.12 12.02 3.04
C ASN A 259 -13.71 12.34 2.51
N VAL A 260 -13.62 12.35 1.19
CA VAL A 260 -12.42 12.76 0.47
C VAL A 260 -12.84 13.43 -0.83
N THR A 261 -12.11 14.46 -1.20
CA THR A 261 -12.23 15.09 -2.50
C THR A 261 -11.40 14.29 -3.51
N VAL A 262 -12.07 13.73 -4.52
CA VAL A 262 -11.41 13.02 -5.61
C VAL A 262 -11.27 13.93 -6.82
N LEU A 263 -10.05 14.10 -7.32
CA LEU A 263 -9.76 14.82 -8.55
C LEU A 263 -9.91 13.87 -9.76
N ASN A 264 -10.34 14.42 -10.90
CA ASN A 264 -10.67 13.65 -12.10
C ASN A 264 -11.61 12.46 -11.81
N ALA A 265 -12.52 12.65 -10.86
CA ALA A 265 -13.42 11.60 -10.40
C ALA A 265 -14.35 11.14 -11.51
N LEU A 266 -14.68 9.86 -11.54
CA LEU A 266 -15.72 9.34 -12.41
C LEU A 266 -17.09 9.56 -11.74
N ASP A 267 -17.97 10.30 -12.39
CA ASP A 267 -19.34 10.41 -11.91
C ASP A 267 -20.17 9.21 -12.39
N CYS A 268 -20.38 8.21 -11.52
CA CYS A 268 -21.06 6.96 -11.88
C CYS A 268 -22.48 7.13 -12.44
N ALA A 269 -23.16 8.25 -12.14
CA ALA A 269 -24.49 8.54 -12.69
C ALA A 269 -24.45 8.95 -14.17
N SER A 270 -23.47 9.76 -14.56
CA SER A 270 -23.30 10.25 -15.93
C SER A 270 -22.27 9.45 -16.74
N LEU A 271 -21.49 8.58 -16.08
CA LEU A 271 -20.32 7.89 -16.61
C LEU A 271 -19.31 8.85 -17.27
N SER A 272 -19.21 10.07 -16.73
CA SER A 272 -18.29 11.10 -17.22
C SER A 272 -17.30 11.51 -16.15
N GLN A 273 -16.08 11.88 -16.57
CA GLN A 273 -15.09 12.43 -15.65
C GLN A 273 -15.47 13.87 -15.29
N VAL A 274 -15.41 14.18 -14.00
CA VAL A 274 -15.58 15.52 -13.45
C VAL A 274 -14.28 15.94 -12.78
N GLU A 275 -13.96 17.23 -12.85
CA GLU A 275 -12.68 17.76 -12.34
C GLU A 275 -12.49 17.45 -10.85
N GLN A 276 -13.55 17.56 -10.05
CA GLN A 276 -13.51 17.34 -8.62
C GLN A 276 -14.87 16.82 -8.13
N LYS A 277 -14.88 15.78 -7.31
CA LYS A 277 -16.09 15.26 -6.64
C LYS A 277 -15.75 14.86 -5.20
N THR A 278 -16.50 15.38 -4.24
CA THR A 278 -16.41 14.90 -2.86
C THR A 278 -17.22 13.61 -2.74
N LEU A 279 -16.55 12.54 -2.33
CA LEU A 279 -17.14 11.23 -2.10
C LEU A 279 -17.02 10.86 -0.62
N GLU A 280 -17.96 10.06 -0.14
CA GLU A 280 -17.96 9.52 1.22
C GLU A 280 -17.71 8.01 1.17
N ALA A 281 -17.01 7.48 2.17
CA ALA A 281 -16.80 6.05 2.33
C ALA A 281 -18.14 5.32 2.48
N GLN A 282 -18.42 4.41 1.56
CA GLN A 282 -19.62 3.57 1.55
C GLN A 282 -19.42 2.31 2.41
N SER A 283 -18.24 1.70 2.31
CA SER A 283 -17.89 0.49 3.04
C SER A 283 -16.38 0.25 3.03
N VAL A 284 -15.90 -0.56 3.97
CA VAL A 284 -14.53 -1.09 3.99
C VAL A 284 -14.41 -2.24 2.98
N ILE A 285 -13.40 -2.17 2.11
CA ILE A 285 -13.13 -3.16 1.07
C ILE A 285 -11.82 -3.91 1.34
N GLY A 286 -11.94 -5.14 1.84
CA GLY A 286 -10.79 -5.96 2.24
C GLY A 286 -10.43 -5.79 3.71
N ASN A 287 -9.21 -6.20 4.06
CA ASN A 287 -8.74 -6.19 5.44
C ASN A 287 -8.00 -4.88 5.74
N PRO A 288 -8.38 -4.15 6.80
CA PRO A 288 -7.56 -3.05 7.30
C PRO A 288 -6.20 -3.56 7.80
N ALA A 289 -5.22 -2.67 7.88
CA ALA A 289 -3.87 -2.97 8.34
C ALA A 289 -3.49 -2.09 9.53
N ILE A 290 -2.73 -2.64 10.48
CA ILE A 290 -2.20 -1.92 11.65
C ILE A 290 -0.70 -1.76 11.47
N ASP A 291 -0.19 -0.56 11.74
CA ASP A 291 1.23 -0.34 11.97
C ASP A 291 1.54 -0.70 13.42
N GLU A 292 2.28 -1.78 13.64
CA GLU A 292 2.62 -2.27 14.98
C GLU A 292 3.51 -1.29 15.77
N LEU A 293 4.21 -0.37 15.08
CA LEU A 293 5.09 0.61 15.71
C LEU A 293 4.33 1.81 16.25
N THR A 294 3.35 2.31 15.50
CA THR A 294 2.64 3.56 15.80
C THR A 294 1.21 3.34 16.30
N GLY A 295 0.61 2.19 15.98
CA GLY A 295 -0.80 1.92 16.19
C GLY A 295 -1.73 2.53 15.15
N ASN A 296 -1.17 3.15 14.11
CA ASN A 296 -1.95 3.68 12.99
C ASN A 296 -2.71 2.55 12.27
N VAL A 297 -3.97 2.81 11.93
CA VAL A 297 -4.81 1.83 11.24
C VAL A 297 -5.16 2.33 9.84
N ALA A 298 -4.65 1.66 8.82
CA ALA A 298 -5.01 1.94 7.43
C ALA A 298 -6.26 1.15 7.05
N VAL A 299 -7.28 1.84 6.54
CA VAL A 299 -8.60 1.31 6.24
C VAL A 299 -8.90 1.53 4.75
N PRO A 300 -9.01 0.44 3.95
CA PRO A 300 -9.35 0.54 2.55
C PRO A 300 -10.86 0.71 2.41
N VAL A 301 -11.33 1.74 1.72
CA VAL A 301 -12.76 2.02 1.59
C VAL A 301 -13.21 2.19 0.15
N LEU A 302 -14.41 1.69 -0.16
CA LEU A 302 -15.13 2.00 -1.38
C LEU A 302 -15.77 3.38 -1.25
N LEU A 303 -15.52 4.26 -2.22
CA LEU A 303 -16.12 5.59 -2.29
C LEU A 303 -17.33 5.60 -3.22
N ASP A 304 -17.21 4.95 -4.38
CA ASP A 304 -18.26 4.79 -5.36
C ASP A 304 -17.98 3.56 -6.24
N SER A 305 -19.03 2.93 -6.76
CA SER A 305 -18.91 1.77 -7.66
C SER A 305 -19.64 2.07 -8.96
N CYS A 306 -18.88 2.19 -10.05
CA CYS A 306 -19.38 2.45 -11.38
C CYS A 306 -19.41 1.15 -12.20
N VAL A 307 -20.01 1.22 -13.40
CA VAL A 307 -19.89 0.13 -14.38
C VAL A 307 -18.41 -0.09 -14.68
N GLU A 308 -17.91 -1.30 -14.42
CA GLU A 308 -16.54 -1.78 -14.70
C GLU A 308 -15.40 -1.18 -13.85
N THR A 309 -15.65 -0.17 -13.01
CA THR A 309 -14.61 0.43 -12.17
C THR A 309 -15.15 0.84 -10.81
N ASP A 310 -14.35 0.57 -9.78
CA ASP A 310 -14.55 1.12 -8.45
C ASP A 310 -13.69 2.36 -8.28
N GLN A 311 -14.16 3.30 -7.47
CA GLN A 311 -13.35 4.39 -6.92
C GLN A 311 -13.17 4.12 -5.44
N SER A 312 -11.91 4.04 -5.01
CA SER A 312 -11.58 3.75 -3.62
C SER A 312 -10.54 4.74 -3.07
N ALA A 313 -10.38 4.69 -1.75
CA ALA A 313 -9.34 5.43 -1.03
C ALA A 313 -8.84 4.62 0.16
N VAL A 314 -7.72 5.06 0.73
CA VAL A 314 -7.24 4.58 2.03
C VAL A 314 -7.30 5.72 3.03
N PHE A 315 -7.99 5.46 4.13
CA PHE A 315 -8.04 6.35 5.29
C PHE A 315 -7.11 5.81 6.38
N ILE A 316 -6.47 6.70 7.13
CA ILE A 316 -5.60 6.32 8.24
C ILE A 316 -6.20 6.86 9.53
N LEU A 317 -6.42 5.99 10.49
CA LEU A 317 -6.81 6.33 11.85
C LEU A 317 -5.56 6.42 12.71
N ASP A 318 -5.34 7.59 13.30
CA ASP A 318 -4.29 7.85 14.27
C ASP A 318 -4.89 7.95 15.66
N ALA A 319 -4.37 7.17 16.60
CA ALA A 319 -4.88 7.12 17.96
C ALA A 319 -4.41 8.35 18.75
N ASN A 320 -5.33 9.25 19.07
CA ASN A 320 -5.03 10.40 19.91
C ASN A 320 -4.91 9.98 21.38
N GLU A 321 -4.03 10.65 22.13
CA GLU A 321 -3.83 10.45 23.57
C GLU A 321 -5.14 10.57 24.40
N GLY A 322 -6.14 11.29 23.88
CA GLY A 322 -7.45 11.46 24.51
C GLY A 322 -8.42 10.29 24.33
N GLY A 323 -8.00 9.18 23.71
CA GLY A 323 -8.89 8.07 23.40
C GLY A 323 -9.89 8.44 22.31
N GLY A 324 -9.41 8.98 21.20
CA GLY A 324 -10.21 9.20 19.99
C GLY A 324 -9.32 8.98 18.77
N TYR A 325 -9.90 8.94 17.57
CA TYR A 325 -9.11 8.79 16.35
C TYR A 325 -9.12 10.08 15.52
N ALA A 326 -7.93 10.54 15.14
CA ALA A 326 -7.78 11.50 14.06
C ALA A 326 -7.83 10.74 12.72
N LEU A 327 -8.51 11.31 11.73
CA LEU A 327 -8.72 10.69 10.43
C LEU A 327 -7.88 11.41 9.37
N TYR A 328 -6.96 10.70 8.75
CA TYR A 328 -6.12 11.16 7.65
C TYR A 328 -6.47 10.41 6.36
N ARG A 329 -6.03 10.93 5.20
CA ARG A 329 -6.23 10.30 3.89
C ARG A 329 -4.89 10.09 3.21
N ALA A 330 -4.69 8.91 2.63
CA ALA A 330 -3.56 8.68 1.75
C ALA A 330 -3.73 9.53 0.46
N GLN A 331 -2.75 10.37 0.18
CA GLN A 331 -2.78 11.29 -0.95
C GLN A 331 -2.06 10.71 -2.16
N LEU A 332 -2.82 10.20 -3.13
CA LEU A 332 -2.30 9.75 -4.41
C LEU A 332 -2.11 10.96 -5.31
N PRO A 333 -0.91 11.20 -5.89
CA PRO A 333 -0.70 12.28 -6.83
C PRO A 333 -1.35 11.97 -8.19
N GLY A 334 -1.33 12.95 -9.08
CA GLY A 334 -1.75 12.81 -10.47
C GLY A 334 -1.43 14.08 -11.26
N ASP A 335 -2.13 14.30 -12.38
CA ASP A 335 -1.84 15.39 -13.33
C ASP A 335 -1.94 16.82 -12.74
N GLN A 336 -2.72 16.98 -11.67
CA GLN A 336 -2.97 18.26 -11.01
C GLN A 336 -2.44 18.22 -9.57
N SER A 337 -1.95 19.36 -9.09
CA SER A 337 -1.57 19.51 -7.69
C SER A 337 -2.80 19.36 -6.78
N LEU A 338 -2.67 18.57 -5.72
CA LEU A 338 -3.74 18.40 -4.74
C LEU A 338 -4.00 19.73 -4.02
N PRO A 339 -5.25 20.24 -3.98
CA PRO A 339 -5.54 21.55 -3.42
C PRO A 339 -5.43 21.62 -1.88
N ASN A 340 -5.51 20.46 -1.20
CA ASN A 340 -5.39 20.32 0.26
C ASN A 340 -5.18 18.85 0.65
N GLU A 341 -4.93 18.60 1.94
CA GLU A 341 -4.75 17.29 2.57
C GLU A 341 -6.00 16.38 2.53
N PHE A 342 -7.16 16.92 2.18
CA PHE A 342 -8.42 16.17 2.02
C PHE A 342 -8.69 15.76 0.57
N SER A 343 -7.72 15.98 -0.32
CA SER A 343 -7.83 15.72 -1.75
C SER A 343 -6.88 14.64 -2.20
N THR A 344 -7.31 13.83 -3.17
CA THR A 344 -6.54 12.70 -3.72
C THR A 344 -7.00 12.35 -5.13
N TYR A 345 -6.24 11.52 -5.84
CA TYR A 345 -6.73 10.76 -6.99
C TYR A 345 -7.31 9.43 -6.52
N ALA A 346 -8.38 8.96 -7.17
CA ALA A 346 -9.01 7.69 -6.78
C ALA A 346 -8.05 6.52 -6.99
N LEU A 347 -7.98 5.65 -5.99
CA LEU A 347 -7.44 4.31 -6.17
C LEU A 347 -8.46 3.48 -6.95
N SER A 348 -7.98 2.51 -7.72
CA SER A 348 -8.82 1.48 -8.34
C SER A 348 -9.25 0.47 -7.28
N THR A 349 -9.45 -0.80 -7.61
CA THR A 349 -9.88 -1.79 -6.61
C THR A 349 -8.72 -2.19 -5.71
N ILE A 350 -8.76 -1.77 -4.44
CA ILE A 350 -7.77 -2.16 -3.43
C ILE A 350 -7.89 -3.67 -3.16
N LYS A 351 -6.81 -4.40 -3.37
CA LYS A 351 -6.69 -5.86 -3.18
C LYS A 351 -5.99 -6.24 -1.87
N GLY A 352 -5.39 -5.28 -1.17
CA GLY A 352 -4.76 -5.51 0.12
C GLY A 352 -3.97 -4.30 0.62
N LEU A 353 -3.90 -4.16 1.94
CA LEU A 353 -3.07 -3.21 2.64
C LEU A 353 -2.07 -3.93 3.53
N ARG A 354 -0.91 -3.32 3.76
CA ARG A 354 0.07 -3.77 4.74
C ARG A 354 0.96 -2.61 5.16
N TYR A 355 1.31 -2.55 6.43
CA TYR A 355 2.44 -1.73 6.88
C TYR A 355 3.73 -2.53 6.85
N TRP A 356 4.82 -1.86 6.47
CA TRP A 356 6.17 -2.38 6.53
C TRP A 356 7.10 -1.24 6.95
N ASP A 357 7.76 -1.37 8.11
CA ASP A 357 8.74 -0.39 8.61
C ASP A 357 8.17 1.04 8.59
N GLY A 358 6.93 1.18 9.10
CA GLY A 358 6.14 2.42 9.07
C GLY A 358 5.61 2.84 7.69
N SER A 359 6.05 2.22 6.60
CA SER A 359 5.56 2.52 5.24
C SER A 359 4.27 1.76 4.96
N LEU A 360 3.26 2.44 4.43
CA LEU A 360 2.01 1.83 4.00
C LEU A 360 2.12 1.35 2.55
N LEU A 361 1.91 0.06 2.35
CA LEU A 361 1.86 -0.61 1.05
C LEU A 361 0.40 -0.85 0.67
N VAL A 362 -0.02 -0.31 -0.47
CA VAL A 362 -1.37 -0.42 -1.02
C VAL A 362 -1.31 -1.22 -2.32
N ARG A 363 -1.79 -2.46 -2.28
CA ARG A 363 -1.95 -3.27 -3.50
C ARG A 363 -3.30 -2.94 -4.11
N GLN A 364 -3.31 -2.49 -5.36
CA GLN A 364 -4.53 -2.27 -6.12
C GLN A 364 -4.51 -3.04 -7.45
N GLY A 365 -5.67 -3.22 -8.06
CA GLY A 365 -5.78 -3.81 -9.39
C GLY A 365 -7.01 -3.32 -10.13
N SER A 366 -7.04 -3.54 -11.44
CA SER A 366 -8.23 -3.20 -12.24
C SER A 366 -9.30 -4.30 -12.08
N ASN A 367 -10.57 -3.91 -12.15
CA ASN A 367 -11.70 -4.85 -12.05
C ASN A 367 -11.85 -5.73 -13.28
N ALA A 368 -11.53 -5.19 -14.46
CA ALA A 368 -11.77 -5.86 -15.73
C ALA A 368 -10.66 -6.84 -16.13
N VAL A 369 -9.42 -6.63 -15.66
CA VAL A 369 -8.28 -7.35 -16.21
C VAL A 369 -7.22 -7.51 -15.14
N SER A 370 -6.43 -8.56 -15.24
CA SER A 370 -5.55 -8.98 -14.16
C SER A 370 -4.32 -8.07 -13.97
N ALA A 371 -4.43 -6.76 -14.16
CA ALA A 371 -3.36 -5.82 -13.86
C ALA A 371 -3.38 -5.49 -12.36
N GLU A 372 -2.21 -5.48 -11.74
CA GLU A 372 -2.03 -5.11 -10.34
C GLU A 372 -0.85 -4.16 -10.19
N SER A 373 -0.93 -3.26 -9.22
CA SER A 373 0.16 -2.38 -8.81
C SER A 373 0.28 -2.33 -7.29
N MET A 374 1.48 -1.96 -6.84
CA MET A 374 1.79 -1.65 -5.46
C MET A 374 2.12 -0.17 -5.38
N ILE A 375 1.36 0.56 -4.57
CA ILE A 375 1.63 1.95 -4.21
C ILE A 375 2.27 1.98 -2.82
N ILE A 376 3.24 2.85 -2.64
CA ILE A 376 4.03 2.97 -1.42
C ILE A 376 3.83 4.38 -0.86
N PHE A 377 3.44 4.46 0.41
CA PHE A 377 3.46 5.69 1.19
C PHE A 377 4.51 5.54 2.30
N ARG A 378 5.52 6.40 2.30
CA ARG A 378 6.54 6.44 3.35
C ARG A 378 6.05 7.22 4.57
N PRO A 379 6.59 6.98 5.77
CA PRO A 379 6.38 7.88 6.90
C PRO A 379 6.70 9.32 6.50
N GLY A 380 5.82 10.25 6.86
CA GLY A 380 5.95 11.67 6.52
C GLY A 380 5.51 12.56 7.68
N SER A 381 5.14 13.80 7.36
CA SER A 381 4.65 14.77 8.37
C SER A 381 3.28 14.40 8.97
N THR A 382 2.54 13.47 8.37
CA THR A 382 1.25 12.99 8.86
C THR A 382 1.22 11.44 8.94
N PRO A 383 0.32 10.86 9.75
CA PRO A 383 0.11 9.41 9.81
C PRO A 383 -0.23 8.75 8.47
N ALA A 384 -0.80 9.49 7.51
CA ALA A 384 -1.05 8.97 6.16
C ALA A 384 0.22 8.74 5.34
N GLY A 385 1.34 9.30 5.78
CA GLY A 385 2.60 9.25 5.04
C GLY A 385 2.60 10.14 3.80
N GLU A 386 3.67 10.00 3.02
CA GLU A 386 3.89 10.70 1.77
C GLU A 386 4.04 9.69 0.64
N TYR A 387 3.41 9.94 -0.52
CA TYR A 387 3.55 9.08 -1.68
C TYR A 387 5.02 8.94 -2.08
N ALA A 388 5.51 7.71 -2.10
CA ALA A 388 6.90 7.39 -2.38
C ALA A 388 7.10 6.83 -3.79
N GLY A 389 6.08 6.15 -4.34
CA GLY A 389 6.15 5.57 -5.66
C GLY A 389 5.05 4.55 -5.92
N CYS A 390 5.04 4.04 -7.15
CA CYS A 390 4.15 2.98 -7.60
C CYS A 390 4.86 2.04 -8.56
N GLY A 391 4.66 0.73 -8.39
CA GLY A 391 5.22 -0.30 -9.25
C GLY A 391 4.14 -1.27 -9.73
N ILE A 392 4.14 -1.61 -11.02
CA ILE A 392 3.24 -2.62 -11.59
C ILE A 392 3.67 -4.01 -11.14
N THR A 393 2.86 -4.67 -10.31
CA THR A 393 3.14 -6.03 -9.80
C THR A 393 2.50 -7.12 -10.64
N ARG A 394 1.67 -6.77 -11.62
CA ARG A 394 1.16 -7.69 -12.63
C ARG A 394 0.78 -6.91 -13.88
N GLN A 395 1.38 -7.23 -15.02
CA GLN A 395 1.00 -6.63 -16.29
C GLN A 395 -0.34 -7.19 -16.79
N GLY A 396 -1.16 -6.31 -17.34
CA GLY A 396 -2.48 -6.62 -17.90
C GLY A 396 -3.09 -5.37 -18.52
N GLU A 397 -4.25 -5.49 -19.15
CA GLU A 397 -4.95 -4.30 -19.64
C GLU A 397 -5.37 -3.39 -18.48
N GLY A 398 -5.20 -2.08 -18.68
CA GLY A 398 -5.35 -1.07 -17.64
C GLY A 398 -4.11 -0.89 -16.76
N SER A 399 -3.00 -1.62 -16.93
CA SER A 399 -1.80 -1.40 -16.10
C SER A 399 -1.23 0.02 -16.23
N ALA A 400 -1.41 0.66 -17.39
CA ALA A 400 -0.95 2.02 -17.66
C ALA A 400 -1.66 3.10 -16.82
N VAL A 401 -2.79 2.78 -16.18
CA VAL A 401 -3.54 3.72 -15.33
C VAL A 401 -3.50 3.36 -13.84
N LEU A 402 -2.79 2.29 -13.46
CA LEU A 402 -2.68 1.85 -12.06
C LEU A 402 -1.57 2.55 -11.28
N CYS A 403 -0.65 3.24 -11.96
CA CYS A 403 0.35 4.09 -11.32
C CYS A 403 0.15 5.52 -11.83
N PRO A 404 0.04 6.51 -10.94
CA PRO A 404 -0.14 7.92 -11.31
C PRO A 404 1.10 8.52 -11.96
#